data_AF-A0A349SNF7-F1
#
_entry.id   AF-A0A349SNF7-F1
#
_cell.length_a   1.000
_cell.length_b   1.000
_cell.length_c   1.000
_cell.angle_alpha   90.00
_cell.angle_beta   90.00
_cell.angle_gamma   90.00
#
_symmetry.space_group_name_H-M   'P 1'
#
loop_
_entity.id
_entity.type
_entity.pdbx_description
1 polymer ?
#
loop_
_entity_poly.entity_id
_entity_poly.type
_entity_poly.pdbx_seq_one_letter_code
_entity_poly.pdbx_strand_id
1 'polypeptide(L)'
;QLSADRLVSAADFSPCQLVYLLEPVHNQAIPDVAEQPHGTPVIWVSAPSVQANGTALFELALEGRRLVIYVNREQLRSSGLQVAAPLLSVARPR
;
A
#
# COMPACT_ATOMS: atom_id res chain seq x y z
N GLN A 1 21.58 -19.56 12.04
CA GLN A 1 20.27 -19.43 12.71
C GLN A 1 19.39 -18.62 11.78
N LEU A 2 18.55 -19.30 10.99
CA LEU A 2 17.61 -18.68 10.07
C LEU A 2 16.41 -18.23 10.90
N SER A 3 16.25 -16.93 11.09
CA SER A 3 15.04 -16.36 11.66
C SER A 3 13.86 -16.79 10.79
N ALA A 4 12.85 -17.39 11.41
CA ALA A 4 11.61 -17.74 10.76
C ALA A 4 11.04 -16.48 10.08
N ASP A 5 10.76 -16.60 8.77
CA ASP A 5 9.92 -15.66 8.04
C ASP A 5 8.60 -15.55 8.79
N ARG A 6 8.49 -14.52 9.62
CA ARG A 6 7.27 -14.24 10.36
C ARG A 6 6.28 -13.77 9.31
N LEU A 7 5.36 -14.66 8.92
CA LEU A 7 4.20 -14.31 8.11
C LEU A 7 3.50 -13.15 8.81
N VAL A 8 3.57 -11.97 8.21
CA VAL A 8 2.95 -10.77 8.78
C VAL A 8 1.45 -10.87 8.52
N SER A 9 0.67 -10.88 9.60
CA SER A 9 -0.79 -10.99 9.52
C SER A 9 -1.42 -9.62 9.35
N ALA A 10 -2.63 -9.56 8.78
CA ALA A 10 -3.42 -8.32 8.72
C ALA A 10 -3.66 -7.74 10.12
N ALA A 11 -3.74 -8.61 11.13
CA ALA A 11 -3.89 -8.21 12.51
C ALA A 11 -2.69 -7.42 13.04
N ASP A 12 -1.47 -7.66 12.54
CA ASP A 12 -0.27 -6.93 12.96
C ASP A 12 -0.34 -5.44 12.56
N PHE A 13 -1.17 -5.10 11.57
CA PHE A 13 -1.38 -3.73 11.08
C PHE A 13 -2.66 -3.08 11.61
N SER A 14 -3.47 -3.81 12.39
CA SER A 14 -4.70 -3.28 12.99
C SER A 14 -4.55 -2.01 13.85
N PRO A 15 -3.43 -1.73 14.54
CA PRO A 15 -3.27 -0.45 15.24
C PRO A 15 -2.83 0.69 14.31
N CYS A 16 -2.44 0.39 13.07
CA CYS A 16 -1.91 1.37 12.15
C CYS A 16 -3.03 2.05 11.36
N GLN A 17 -2.87 3.35 11.10
CA GLN A 17 -3.69 4.07 10.12
C GLN A 17 -2.99 4.16 8.76
N LEU A 18 -1.67 3.97 8.75
CA LEU A 18 -0.84 4.04 7.56
C LEU A 18 0.32 3.04 7.66
N VAL A 19 0.59 2.36 6.56
CA VAL A 19 1.77 1.51 6.36
C VAL A 19 2.57 2.05 5.19
N TYR A 20 3.86 2.27 5.42
CA TYR A 20 4.81 2.74 4.41
C TYR A 20 5.81 1.64 4.07
N LEU A 21 5.75 1.12 2.84
CA LEU A 21 6.59 0.02 2.38
C LEU A 21 7.95 0.55 1.92
N LEU A 22 9.01 0.10 2.60
CA LEU A 22 10.40 0.41 2.27
C LEU A 22 11.10 -0.70 1.48
N GLU A 23 10.51 -1.88 1.44
CA GLU A 23 11.06 -3.07 0.78
C GLU A 23 10.01 -3.73 -0.12
N PRO A 24 10.42 -4.39 -1.22
CA PRO A 24 9.51 -5.14 -2.08
C PRO A 24 8.75 -6.22 -1.32
N VAL A 25 7.49 -6.39 -1.69
CA VAL A 25 6.66 -7.48 -1.18
C VAL A 25 6.99 -8.73 -1.97
N HIS A 26 8.00 -9.48 -1.53
CA HIS A 26 8.29 -10.79 -2.10
C HIS A 26 7.29 -11.80 -1.56
N ASN A 27 6.42 -12.30 -2.43
CA ASN A 27 5.52 -13.45 -2.24
C ASN A 27 4.84 -13.53 -0.85
N GLN A 28 3.59 -13.05 -0.77
CA GLN A 28 2.55 -13.46 0.19
C GLN A 28 2.62 -12.95 1.64
N ALA A 29 3.61 -12.15 2.04
CA ALA A 29 3.68 -11.68 3.43
C ALA A 29 2.90 -10.40 3.76
N ILE A 30 2.20 -9.80 2.78
CA ILE A 30 1.29 -8.68 3.05
C ILE A 30 -0.13 -9.12 2.68
N PRO A 31 -1.07 -9.09 3.63
CA PRO A 31 -2.45 -9.44 3.37
C PRO A 31 -3.02 -8.48 2.32
N ASP A 32 -3.87 -9.02 1.45
CA ASP A 32 -4.60 -8.19 0.51
C ASP A 32 -5.30 -7.06 1.29
N VAL A 33 -5.32 -5.84 0.75
CA VAL A 33 -6.03 -4.73 1.43
C VAL A 33 -7.51 -5.09 1.58
N ALA A 34 -8.03 -5.93 0.68
CA ALA A 34 -9.37 -6.53 0.76
C ALA A 34 -9.55 -7.55 1.91
N GLU A 35 -8.47 -8.14 2.42
CA GLU A 35 -8.48 -9.14 3.50
C GLU A 35 -8.29 -8.50 4.89
N GLN A 36 -8.21 -7.18 4.98
CA GLN A 36 -8.15 -6.51 6.28
C GLN A 36 -9.42 -6.82 7.08
N PRO A 37 -9.30 -7.44 8.27
CA PRO A 37 -10.46 -7.80 9.07
C PRO A 37 -11.26 -6.54 9.41
N HIS A 38 -12.59 -6.65 9.39
CA HIS A 38 -13.53 -5.56 9.70
C HIS A 38 -13.02 -4.69 10.86
N GLY A 39 -12.50 -3.51 10.50
CA GLY A 39 -11.67 -2.69 11.39
C GLY A 39 -11.30 -1.34 10.75
N THR A 40 -10.41 -0.60 11.39
CA THR A 40 -9.93 0.71 10.91
C THR A 40 -9.26 0.54 9.54
N PRO A 41 -9.70 1.27 8.51
CA PRO A 41 -9.09 1.16 7.19
C PRO A 41 -7.65 1.69 7.23
N VAL A 42 -6.71 0.93 6.69
CA VAL A 42 -5.28 1.27 6.69
C VAL A 42 -4.85 1.79 5.33
N ILE A 43 -4.11 2.90 5.32
CA ILE A 43 -3.55 3.49 4.10
C ILE A 43 -2.22 2.82 3.77
N TRP A 44 -2.12 2.14 2.62
CA TRP A 44 -0.87 1.51 2.17
C TRP A 44 -0.16 2.36 1.12
N VAL A 45 1.09 2.73 1.40
CA VAL A 45 1.92 3.55 0.51
C VAL A 45 3.26 2.86 0.26
N SER A 46 3.74 2.78 -0.98
CA SER A 46 5.09 2.27 -1.28
C SER A 46 6.08 3.38 -1.58
N ALA A 47 7.33 3.18 -1.14
CA ALA A 47 8.43 4.07 -1.46
C ALA A 47 8.80 4.03 -2.97
N PRO A 48 9.46 5.08 -3.52
CA PRO A 48 9.78 5.17 -4.94
C PRO A 48 10.60 4.02 -5.54
N SER A 49 11.42 3.36 -4.73
CA SER A 49 12.27 2.25 -5.14
C SER A 49 11.62 0.88 -4.97
N VAL A 50 10.39 0.84 -4.45
CA VAL A 50 9.71 -0.40 -4.07
C VAL A 50 8.73 -0.81 -5.14
N GLN A 51 8.90 -2.01 -5.67
CA GLN A 51 7.89 -2.67 -6.49
C GLN A 51 6.84 -3.28 -5.56
N ALA A 52 5.71 -2.57 -5.43
CA ALA A 52 4.62 -3.01 -4.56
C ALA A 52 3.72 -4.08 -5.21
N ASN A 53 3.94 -4.41 -6.50
CA ASN A 53 3.19 -5.44 -7.24
C ASN A 53 1.66 -5.34 -7.12
N GLY A 54 1.13 -4.11 -7.01
CA GLY A 54 -0.31 -3.87 -6.88
C GLY A 54 -0.88 -4.06 -5.47
N THR A 55 -0.06 -4.24 -4.44
CA THR A 55 -0.53 -4.37 -3.05
C THR A 55 -0.80 -3.02 -2.38
N ALA A 56 -0.08 -1.96 -2.76
CA ALA A 56 -0.26 -0.63 -2.17
C ALA A 56 -1.43 0.13 -2.80
N LEU A 57 -2.09 0.97 -2.00
CA LEU A 57 -3.10 1.93 -2.49
C LEU A 57 -2.44 3.04 -3.29
N PHE A 58 -1.29 3.52 -2.79
CA PHE A 58 -0.51 4.56 -3.43
C PHE A 58 0.91 4.07 -3.66
N GLU A 59 1.39 4.15 -4.89
CA GLU A 59 2.77 3.83 -5.23
C GLU A 59 3.51 5.11 -5.58
N LEU A 60 4.53 5.45 -4.81
CA LEU A 60 5.41 6.55 -5.17
C LEU A 60 6.37 6.08 -6.26
N ALA A 61 6.73 6.98 -7.17
CA ALA A 61 7.74 6.75 -8.19
C ALA A 61 8.57 8.01 -8.41
N LEU A 62 9.86 7.84 -8.72
CA LEU A 62 10.70 8.92 -9.20
C LEU A 62 10.75 8.90 -10.73
N GLU A 63 10.12 9.90 -11.36
CA GLU A 63 10.19 10.12 -12.80
C GLU A 63 11.05 11.35 -13.09
N GLY A 64 12.30 11.09 -13.50
CA GLY A 64 13.30 12.13 -13.65
C GLY A 64 13.59 12.80 -12.29
N ARG A 65 13.19 14.07 -12.14
CA ARG A 65 13.38 14.86 -10.89
C ARG A 65 12.08 15.11 -10.13
N ARG A 66 11.01 14.39 -10.46
CA ARG A 66 9.68 14.58 -9.87
C ARG A 66 9.24 13.31 -9.14
N LEU A 67 8.64 13.52 -7.98
CA LEU A 67 7.88 12.47 -7.30
C LEU A 67 6.50 12.39 -7.98
N VAL A 68 6.14 11.20 -8.42
CA VAL A 68 4.83 10.89 -8.99
C VAL A 68 4.11 9.95 -8.05
N ILE A 69 2.84 10.24 -7.78
CA ILE A 69 1.97 9.37 -6.98
C ILE A 69 1.10 8.59 -7.96
N TYR A 70 1.24 7.28 -7.96
CA TYR A 70 0.32 6.38 -8.64
C TYR A 70 -0.75 5.91 -7.67
N VAL A 71 -1.99 5.85 -8.11
CA VAL A 71 -3.10 5.28 -7.34
C VAL A 71 -3.53 3.96 -7.94
N ASN A 72 -3.55 2.91 -7.12
CA ASN A 72 -4.16 1.64 -7.46
C ASN A 72 -5.67 1.75 -7.23
N ARG A 73 -6.42 1.98 -8.31
CA ARG A 73 -7.87 2.20 -8.24
C ARG A 73 -8.65 0.95 -7.81
N GLU A 74 -8.14 -0.23 -8.10
CA GLU A 74 -8.76 -1.48 -7.69
C GLU A 74 -8.68 -1.65 -6.18
N GLN A 75 -7.46 -1.54 -5.63
CA GLN A 75 -7.25 -1.60 -4.19
C GLN A 75 -7.92 -0.46 -3.43
N LEU A 76 -7.99 0.74 -4.03
CA LEU A 76 -8.72 1.84 -3.42
C LEU A 76 -10.22 1.55 -3.29
N ARG A 77 -10.83 0.92 -4.30
CA ARG A 77 -12.26 0.54 -4.23
C ARG A 77 -12.51 -0.53 -3.19
N SER A 78 -11.62 -1.51 -3.03
CA SER A 78 -11.76 -2.57 -2.03
C SER A 78 -11.48 -2.10 -0.61
N SER A 79 -10.68 -1.04 -0.42
CA SER A 79 -10.27 -0.55 0.91
C SER A 79 -11.36 0.14 1.74
N GLY A 80 -12.47 0.54 1.12
CA GLY A 80 -13.51 1.34 1.79
C GLY A 80 -13.08 2.78 2.14
N LEU A 81 -11.87 3.21 1.77
CA LEU A 81 -11.38 4.56 2.00
C LEU A 81 -11.98 5.55 1.01
N GLN A 82 -12.31 6.74 1.50
CA GLN A 82 -12.67 7.89 0.67
C GLN A 82 -11.46 8.81 0.52
N VAL A 83 -11.06 9.05 -0.73
CA VAL A 83 -9.93 9.92 -1.05
C VAL A 83 -10.45 11.26 -1.57
N ALA A 84 -9.95 12.34 -0.99
CA ALA A 84 -10.32 13.68 -1.39
C ALA A 84 -9.91 13.97 -2.85
N ALA A 85 -10.79 14.63 -3.61
CA ALA A 85 -10.56 14.97 -5.02
C ALA A 85 -9.22 15.68 -5.32
N PRO A 86 -8.68 16.57 -4.46
CA PRO A 86 -7.38 17.18 -4.68
C PRO A 86 -6.21 16.18 -4.77
N LEU A 87 -6.28 15.04 -4.06
CA LEU A 87 -5.23 14.02 -4.20
C LEU A 87 -5.36 13.29 -5.54
N LEU A 88 -6.60 13.05 -5.99
CA LEU A 88 -6.86 12.40 -7.28
C LEU A 88 -6.48 13.26 -8.48
N SER A 89 -6.43 14.59 -8.33
CA SER A 89 -6.02 15.49 -9.42
C SER A 89 -4.50 15.52 -9.64
N VAL A 90 -3.71 15.17 -8.62
CA VAL A 90 -2.24 15.10 -8.70
C VAL A 90 -1.72 13.68 -8.90
N ALA A 91 -2.51 12.66 -8.51
CA ALA A 91 -2.16 11.26 -8.69
C ALA A 91 -2.49 10.75 -10.09
N ARG A 92 -1.64 9.85 -10.61
CA ARG A 92 -1.88 9.15 -11.88
C ARG A 92 -2.50 7.78 -11.61
N PRO A 93 -3.40 7.29 -12.48
CA PRO A 93 -3.81 5.89 -12.39
C PRO A 93 -2.60 4.98 -12.64
N ARG A 94 -2.48 3.92 -11.84
CA ARG A 94 -1.68 2.75 -12.18
C ARG A 94 -2.50 1.82 -13.09
#